data_AF-A0A837NK91-F1
#
_entry.id   AF-A0A837NK91-F1
#
_cell.length_a   1.000
_cell.length_b   1.000
_cell.length_c   1.000
_cell.angle_alpha   90.00
_cell.angle_beta   90.00
_cell.angle_gamma   90.00
#
_symmetry.space_group_name_H-M   'P 1'
#
loop_
_entity.id
_entity.type
_entity.pdbx_description
1 polymer ?
#
loop_
_entity_poly.entity_id
_entity_poly.type
_entity_poly.pdbx_seq_one_letter_code
_entity_poly.pdbx_strand_id
1 'polypeptide(L)'
;MKFSLYQECYKLGHKKIVWIAPLVLLVLMVITGYSIGYNQSRLLMATCYDAPDWIMLIIVVVGATTFSMEFQDKAILTLLYKSPNQVNVYLAKYLVMLGYVLLLHGIAIIFTLGLWGLPLNSRVPWSTIYLYHQPLWTNMLTTAVVNVLTTLFIVSLVFLLSCLINSTAVVTSVSLLMVFMGQFISSSFLNVNRWSSVLRWNPFNMINLTRQYYNYATYFDTSHLENFQLLIGTFSYTWLFVSLGYLIFRKKRF
;
A
#
# COMPACT_ATOMS: atom_id res chain seq x y z
N MET A 1 -4.39 3.09 25.24
CA MET A 1 -4.46 2.56 23.86
C MET A 1 -5.89 2.22 23.42
N LYS A 2 -6.67 1.42 24.17
CA LYS A 2 -8.05 1.02 23.79
C LYS A 2 -8.97 2.20 23.42
N PHE A 3 -9.00 3.25 24.23
CA PHE A 3 -9.81 4.45 23.96
C PHE A 3 -9.39 5.16 22.66
N SER A 4 -8.09 5.40 22.45
CA SER A 4 -7.56 6.03 21.24
C SER A 4 -7.86 5.20 19.98
N LEU A 5 -7.74 3.87 20.06
CA LEU A 5 -8.10 2.97 18.96
C LEU A 5 -9.58 3.05 18.62
N TYR A 6 -10.46 2.98 19.63
CA TYR A 6 -11.91 3.10 19.42
C TYR A 6 -12.28 4.43 18.76
N GLN A 7 -11.69 5.53 19.24
CA GLN A 7 -11.93 6.85 18.68
C GLN A 7 -11.48 6.95 17.22
N GLU A 8 -10.31 6.42 16.87
CA GLU A 8 -9.80 6.44 15.49
C GLU A 8 -10.61 5.52 14.56
N CYS A 9 -11.04 4.33 15.03
CA CYS A 9 -11.96 3.47 14.28
C CYS A 9 -13.29 4.17 14.02
N TYR A 10 -13.86 4.82 15.05
CA TYR A 10 -15.12 5.55 14.93
C TYR A 10 -15.01 6.68 13.89
N LYS A 11 -13.94 7.48 13.95
CA LYS A 11 -13.68 8.54 12.96
C LYS A 11 -13.57 7.98 11.55
N LEU A 12 -12.80 6.92 11.36
CA LEU A 12 -12.61 6.31 10.04
C LEU A 12 -13.96 5.80 9.49
N GLY A 13 -14.72 5.07 10.31
CA GLY A 13 -16.02 4.53 9.92
C GLY A 13 -17.09 5.57 9.57
N HIS A 14 -16.96 6.82 10.01
CA HIS A 14 -17.91 7.90 9.67
C HIS A 14 -17.50 8.71 8.44
N LYS A 15 -16.31 8.48 7.87
CA LYS A 15 -15.88 9.17 6.65
C LYS A 15 -16.49 8.49 5.42
N LYS A 16 -17.25 9.25 4.63
CA LYS A 16 -17.88 8.76 3.38
C LYS A 16 -16.88 8.09 2.44
N ILE A 17 -15.67 8.65 2.31
CA ILE A 17 -14.62 8.12 1.42
C ILE A 17 -14.21 6.69 1.76
N VAL A 18 -14.29 6.27 3.03
CA VAL A 18 -13.92 4.93 3.51
C VAL A 18 -14.91 3.87 3.01
N TRP A 19 -16.16 4.26 2.76
CA TRP A 19 -17.19 3.36 2.22
C TRP A 19 -17.27 3.42 0.69
N ILE A 20 -16.97 4.58 0.10
CA ILE A 20 -16.92 4.74 -1.36
C ILE A 20 -15.70 4.02 -1.94
N ALA A 21 -14.56 4.03 -1.25
CA ALA A 21 -13.32 3.43 -1.74
C ALA A 21 -13.41 1.93 -2.05
N PRO A 22 -13.99 1.05 -1.19
CA PRO A 22 -14.23 -0.34 -1.54
C PRO A 22 -15.11 -0.49 -2.79
N LEU A 23 -16.15 0.31 -2.95
CA LEU A 23 -17.00 0.27 -4.15
C LEU A 23 -16.19 0.61 -5.41
N VAL A 24 -15.37 1.66 -5.35
CA VAL A 24 -14.49 2.07 -6.45
C VAL A 24 -13.49 0.96 -6.77
N LEU A 25 -12.90 0.30 -5.76
CA LEU A 25 -12.01 -0.83 -5.94
C LEU A 25 -12.69 -1.96 -6.73
N LEU A 26 -13.91 -2.35 -6.35
CA LEU A 26 -14.65 -3.41 -7.02
C LEU A 26 -14.93 -3.07 -8.49
N VAL A 27 -15.31 -1.83 -8.78
CA VAL A 27 -15.53 -1.35 -10.16
C VAL A 27 -14.24 -1.41 -10.96
N LEU A 28 -13.11 -0.97 -10.40
CA LEU A 28 -11.80 -1.02 -11.06
C LEU A 28 -11.36 -2.45 -11.36
N MET A 29 -11.58 -3.40 -10.44
CA MET A 29 -11.30 -4.82 -10.67
C MET A 29 -12.12 -5.43 -11.81
N VAL A 30 -13.38 -5.00 -11.99
CA VAL A 30 -14.19 -5.43 -13.13
C VAL A 30 -13.64 -4.85 -14.43
N ILE A 31 -13.28 -3.56 -14.44
CA ILE A 31 -12.68 -2.88 -15.60
C ILE A 31 -11.38 -3.56 -16.03
N THR A 32 -10.49 -3.91 -15.09
CA THR A 32 -9.23 -4.61 -15.42
C THR A 32 -9.47 -6.01 -15.96
N GLY A 33 -10.48 -6.72 -15.47
CA GLY A 33 -10.94 -8.00 -16.02
C GLY A 33 -11.30 -7.89 -17.51
N TYR A 34 -12.03 -6.85 -17.91
CA TYR A 34 -12.35 -6.61 -19.33
C TYR A 34 -11.16 -6.12 -20.15
N SER A 35 -10.29 -5.28 -19.57
CA SER A 35 -9.19 -4.63 -20.31
C SER A 35 -8.04 -5.58 -20.65
N ILE A 36 -7.66 -6.48 -19.75
CA ILE A 36 -6.50 -7.38 -19.95
C ILE A 36 -6.90 -8.61 -20.80
N GLY A 37 -8.19 -8.96 -20.80
CA GLY A 37 -8.76 -9.99 -21.68
C GLY A 37 -8.43 -11.44 -21.30
N TYR A 38 -9.03 -12.36 -22.05
CA TYR A 38 -9.06 -13.81 -21.78
C TYR A 38 -7.69 -14.53 -21.81
N ASN A 39 -6.65 -13.90 -22.35
CA ASN A 39 -5.36 -14.55 -22.58
C ASN A 39 -4.46 -14.55 -21.34
N GLN A 40 -4.76 -13.76 -20.31
CA GLN A 40 -3.94 -13.63 -19.09
C GLN A 40 -4.71 -13.96 -17.81
N SER A 41 -5.64 -14.92 -17.87
CA SER A 41 -6.50 -15.27 -16.72
C SER A 41 -5.75 -15.70 -15.48
N ARG A 42 -4.64 -16.42 -15.66
CA ARG A 42 -3.80 -16.88 -14.54
C ARG A 42 -3.17 -15.71 -13.79
N LEU A 43 -2.69 -14.71 -14.53
CA LEU A 43 -2.11 -13.50 -13.97
C LEU A 43 -3.19 -12.69 -13.24
N LEU A 44 -4.33 -12.46 -13.89
CA LEU A 44 -5.47 -11.74 -13.31
C LEU A 44 -5.92 -12.36 -11.98
N MET A 45 -6.07 -13.67 -11.91
CA MET A 45 -6.45 -14.30 -10.65
C MET A 45 -5.34 -14.25 -9.60
N ALA A 46 -4.07 -14.40 -9.99
CA ALA A 46 -2.93 -14.32 -9.07
C ALA A 46 -2.75 -12.90 -8.49
N THR A 47 -3.08 -11.85 -9.24
CA THR A 47 -2.99 -10.45 -8.79
C THR A 47 -4.31 -9.89 -8.27
N CYS A 48 -5.34 -10.72 -8.05
CA CYS A 48 -6.68 -10.27 -7.66
C CYS A 48 -7.24 -9.17 -8.58
N TYR A 49 -7.18 -9.38 -9.90
CA TYR A 49 -7.61 -8.43 -10.93
C TYR A 49 -6.97 -7.05 -10.79
N ASP A 50 -5.65 -7.03 -10.56
CA ASP A 50 -4.85 -5.81 -10.38
C ASP A 50 -5.25 -4.96 -9.17
N ALA A 51 -5.94 -5.57 -8.18
CA ALA A 51 -6.26 -4.91 -6.92
C ALA A 51 -5.04 -4.29 -6.21
N PRO A 52 -3.81 -4.85 -6.28
CA PRO A 52 -2.63 -4.24 -5.69
C PRO A 52 -2.41 -2.76 -6.02
N ASP A 53 -2.44 -2.41 -7.31
CA ASP A 53 -2.21 -1.04 -7.77
C ASP A 53 -3.38 -0.12 -7.39
N TRP A 54 -4.62 -0.60 -7.50
CA TRP A 54 -5.81 0.17 -7.08
C TRP A 54 -5.89 0.42 -5.57
N ILE A 55 -5.58 -0.59 -4.76
CA ILE A 55 -5.52 -0.46 -3.29
C ILE A 55 -4.44 0.55 -2.91
N MET A 56 -3.27 0.51 -3.56
CA MET A 56 -2.20 1.47 -3.31
C MET A 56 -2.68 2.91 -3.53
N LEU A 57 -3.39 3.21 -4.62
CA LEU A 57 -3.94 4.55 -4.89
C LEU A 57 -4.97 4.98 -3.86
N ILE A 58 -5.91 4.08 -3.53
CA ILE A 58 -6.95 4.33 -2.53
C ILE A 58 -6.32 4.64 -1.17
N ILE A 59 -5.33 3.86 -0.75
CA ILE A 59 -4.67 4.00 0.54
C ILE A 59 -3.87 5.29 0.63
N VAL A 60 -3.23 5.73 -0.44
CA VAL A 60 -2.57 7.04 -0.48
C VAL A 60 -3.57 8.16 -0.20
N VAL A 61 -4.71 8.16 -0.91
CA VAL A 61 -5.73 9.21 -0.76
C VAL A 61 -6.39 9.16 0.61
N VAL A 62 -6.85 7.98 1.05
CA VAL A 62 -7.51 7.80 2.35
C VAL A 62 -6.54 8.06 3.49
N GLY A 63 -5.31 7.56 3.43
CA GLY A 63 -4.28 7.77 4.44
C GLY A 63 -3.89 9.23 4.59
N ALA A 64 -3.61 9.91 3.48
CA ALA A 64 -3.22 11.32 3.50
C ALA A 64 -4.37 12.21 3.98
N THR A 65 -5.60 11.99 3.53
CA THR A 65 -6.75 12.79 3.99
C THR A 65 -7.08 12.49 5.45
N THR A 66 -7.02 11.24 5.89
CA THR A 66 -7.36 10.89 7.28
C THR A 66 -6.42 11.50 8.29
N PHE A 67 -5.13 11.53 7.99
CA PHE A 67 -4.11 12.01 8.91
C PHE A 67 -3.79 13.50 8.71
N SER A 68 -3.57 13.97 7.48
CA SER A 68 -3.20 15.37 7.23
C SER A 68 -4.32 16.36 7.55
N MET A 69 -5.60 15.99 7.42
CA MET A 69 -6.71 16.91 7.74
C MET A 69 -6.67 17.32 9.21
N GLU A 70 -6.27 16.41 10.11
CA GLU A 70 -6.18 16.74 11.53
C GLU A 70 -5.03 17.71 11.86
N PHE A 71 -3.96 17.71 11.06
CA PHE A 71 -2.90 18.72 11.16
C PHE A 71 -3.35 20.06 10.59
N GLN A 72 -4.03 20.05 9.46
CA GLN A 72 -4.53 21.25 8.80
C GLN A 72 -5.56 21.98 9.66
N ASP A 73 -6.50 21.24 10.25
CA ASP A 73 -7.59 21.79 11.06
C ASP A 73 -7.18 22.03 12.53
N LYS A 74 -5.92 21.78 12.89
CA LYS A 74 -5.37 21.83 14.26
C LYS A 74 -6.09 20.90 15.26
N ALA A 75 -6.98 20.02 14.80
CA ALA A 75 -7.67 19.03 15.63
C ALA A 75 -6.70 18.07 16.34
N ILE A 76 -5.51 17.86 15.77
CA ILE A 76 -4.43 17.05 16.36
C ILE A 76 -4.03 17.53 17.77
N LEU A 77 -4.08 18.83 18.05
CA LEU A 77 -3.75 19.40 19.36
C LEU A 77 -4.71 18.93 20.45
N THR A 78 -6.00 18.89 20.12
CA THR A 78 -7.03 18.44 21.07
C THR A 78 -6.88 16.96 21.41
N LEU A 79 -6.41 16.14 20.45
CA LEU A 79 -6.11 14.73 20.66
C LEU A 79 -4.86 14.51 21.50
N LEU A 80 -3.82 15.31 21.25
CA LEU A 80 -2.58 15.28 22.02
C LEU A 80 -2.79 15.72 23.47
N TYR A 81 -3.65 16.73 23.71
CA TYR A 81 -3.94 17.22 25.06
C TYR A 81 -4.78 16.24 25.88
N LYS A 82 -5.76 15.56 25.25
CA LYS A 82 -6.63 14.59 25.92
C LYS A 82 -5.97 13.22 26.12
N SER A 83 -4.92 12.91 25.38
CA SER A 83 -4.26 11.59 25.47
C SER A 83 -3.12 11.60 26.48
N PRO A 84 -3.07 10.61 27.40
CA PRO A 84 -1.97 10.50 28.37
C PRO A 84 -0.63 10.14 27.72
N ASN A 85 -0.62 9.60 26.50
CA ASN A 85 0.62 9.25 25.80
C ASN A 85 0.49 9.53 24.29
N GLN A 86 1.43 10.28 23.73
CA GLN A 86 1.49 10.64 22.32
C GLN A 86 1.80 9.42 21.42
N VAL A 87 2.57 8.45 21.94
CA VAL A 87 2.83 7.17 21.24
C VAL A 87 1.51 6.46 20.94
N ASN A 88 0.61 6.42 21.93
CA ASN A 88 -0.68 5.73 21.80
C ASN A 88 -1.57 6.35 20.73
N VAL A 89 -1.50 7.67 20.51
CA VAL A 89 -2.26 8.35 19.46
C VAL A 89 -1.70 7.99 18.09
N TYR A 90 -0.38 8.08 17.91
CA TYR A 90 0.29 7.78 16.65
C TYR A 90 0.12 6.31 16.25
N LEU A 91 0.38 5.37 17.17
CA LEU A 91 0.21 3.94 16.91
C LEU A 91 -1.26 3.56 16.69
N ALA A 92 -2.21 4.19 17.38
CA ALA A 92 -3.63 3.93 17.13
C ALA A 92 -4.02 4.28 15.69
N LYS A 93 -3.56 5.43 15.18
CA LYS A 93 -3.79 5.84 13.79
C LYS A 93 -3.20 4.86 12.79
N TYR A 94 -1.96 4.43 13.03
CA TYR A 94 -1.30 3.46 12.18
C TYR A 94 -2.01 2.09 12.19
N LEU A 95 -2.43 1.61 13.37
CA LEU A 95 -3.17 0.34 13.51
C LEU A 95 -4.55 0.38 12.86
N VAL A 96 -5.27 1.50 12.95
CA VAL A 96 -6.56 1.67 12.27
C VAL A 96 -6.37 1.65 10.74
N MET A 97 -5.33 2.30 10.23
CA MET A 97 -4.99 2.23 8.81
C MET A 97 -4.56 0.83 8.38
N LEU A 98 -3.79 0.12 9.20
CA LEU A 98 -3.44 -1.28 8.95
C LEU A 98 -4.69 -2.16 8.86
N GLY A 99 -5.65 -1.99 9.78
CA GLY A 99 -6.93 -2.71 9.72
C GLY A 99 -7.71 -2.42 8.44
N TYR A 100 -7.68 -1.17 7.96
CA TYR A 100 -8.32 -0.79 6.70
C TYR A 100 -7.61 -1.38 5.47
N VAL A 101 -6.27 -1.43 5.46
CA VAL A 101 -5.49 -2.11 4.41
C VAL A 101 -5.88 -3.59 4.34
N LEU A 102 -5.95 -4.28 5.47
CA LEU A 102 -6.35 -5.69 5.54
C LEU A 102 -7.78 -5.90 5.06
N LEU A 103 -8.70 -5.00 5.43
CA LEU A 103 -10.09 -5.03 4.98
C LEU A 103 -10.17 -4.93 3.45
N LEU A 104 -9.49 -3.97 2.82
CA LEU A 104 -9.50 -3.82 1.36
C LEU A 104 -8.94 -5.05 0.64
N HIS A 105 -7.85 -5.63 1.14
CA HIS A 105 -7.29 -6.86 0.57
C HIS A 105 -8.23 -8.06 0.77
N GLY A 106 -8.89 -8.16 1.93
CA GLY A 106 -9.90 -9.19 2.19
C GLY A 106 -11.08 -9.09 1.23
N ILE A 107 -11.60 -7.89 1.00
CA ILE A 107 -12.65 -7.63 0.00
C ILE A 107 -12.17 -8.03 -1.40
N ALA A 108 -10.95 -7.64 -1.80
CA ALA A 108 -10.41 -7.99 -3.11
C ALA A 108 -10.30 -9.51 -3.33
N ILE A 109 -9.86 -10.26 -2.32
CA ILE A 109 -9.78 -11.72 -2.38
C ILE A 109 -11.18 -12.34 -2.52
N ILE A 110 -12.12 -11.94 -1.67
CA ILE A 110 -13.51 -12.44 -1.71
C ILE A 110 -14.14 -12.13 -3.07
N PHE A 111 -13.93 -10.92 -3.59
CA PHE A 111 -14.48 -10.54 -4.87
C PHE A 111 -13.84 -11.30 -6.04
N THR A 112 -12.53 -11.57 -5.98
CA THR A 112 -11.83 -12.41 -6.97
C THR A 112 -12.44 -13.81 -7.04
N LEU A 113 -12.82 -14.40 -5.90
CA LEU A 113 -13.55 -15.67 -5.86
C LEU A 113 -14.92 -15.58 -6.54
N GLY A 114 -15.62 -14.43 -6.39
CA GLY A 114 -16.88 -14.17 -7.10
C GLY A 114 -16.70 -13.98 -8.61
N LEU A 115 -15.70 -13.20 -9.02
CA LEU A 115 -15.39 -12.93 -10.43
C LEU A 115 -14.98 -14.20 -11.19
N TRP A 116 -14.37 -15.18 -10.51
CA TRP A 116 -14.03 -16.48 -11.10
C TRP A 116 -15.26 -17.22 -11.68
N GLY A 117 -16.44 -17.05 -11.07
CA GLY A 117 -17.68 -17.66 -11.54
C GLY A 117 -18.30 -16.97 -12.77
N LEU A 118 -17.90 -15.72 -13.05
CA LEU A 118 -18.45 -14.93 -14.15
C LEU A 118 -17.74 -15.25 -15.47
N PRO A 119 -18.41 -15.10 -16.63
CA PRO A 119 -17.82 -15.31 -17.94
C PRO A 119 -16.84 -14.19 -18.34
N LEU A 120 -16.29 -13.44 -17.39
CA LEU A 120 -15.33 -12.38 -17.64
C LEU A 120 -13.97 -12.91 -18.11
N ASN A 121 -13.68 -14.18 -17.82
CA ASN A 121 -12.37 -14.77 -18.06
C ASN A 121 -12.46 -16.26 -18.41
N SER A 122 -11.37 -16.82 -18.97
CA SER A 122 -11.32 -18.26 -19.16
C SER A 122 -11.25 -18.95 -17.80
N ARG A 123 -12.09 -19.98 -17.62
CA ARG A 123 -12.20 -20.70 -16.34
C ARG A 123 -10.91 -21.46 -16.08
N VAL A 124 -10.10 -20.95 -15.15
CA VAL A 124 -8.88 -21.63 -14.69
C VAL A 124 -9.15 -22.33 -13.36
N PRO A 125 -8.84 -23.63 -13.22
CA PRO A 125 -8.90 -24.32 -11.93
C PRO A 125 -7.88 -23.74 -10.94
N TRP A 126 -8.28 -23.57 -9.68
CA TRP A 126 -7.41 -23.08 -8.60
C TRP A 126 -6.18 -23.96 -8.31
N SER A 127 -6.23 -25.24 -8.69
CA SER A 127 -5.12 -26.19 -8.59
C SER A 127 -4.08 -26.07 -9.72
N THR A 128 -4.31 -25.18 -10.68
CA THR A 128 -3.38 -24.98 -11.80
C THR A 128 -2.04 -24.47 -11.28
N ILE A 129 -0.95 -25.12 -11.69
CA ILE A 129 0.41 -24.70 -11.37
C ILE A 129 0.75 -23.45 -12.21
N TYR A 130 1.23 -22.40 -11.56
CA TYR A 130 1.55 -21.13 -12.22
C TYR A 130 2.97 -20.63 -11.88
N LEU A 131 3.11 -19.62 -11.04
CA LEU A 131 4.40 -19.08 -10.61
C LEU A 131 5.03 -19.97 -9.54
N TYR A 132 6.37 -20.05 -9.54
CA TYR A 132 7.18 -20.76 -8.55
C TYR A 132 6.79 -22.24 -8.33
N HIS A 133 6.22 -22.89 -9.35
CA HIS A 133 5.66 -24.26 -9.26
C HIS A 133 4.57 -24.43 -8.20
N GLN A 134 3.92 -23.34 -7.81
CA GLN A 134 2.87 -23.33 -6.81
C GLN A 134 1.47 -23.30 -7.45
N PRO A 135 0.45 -23.84 -6.77
CA PRO A 135 -0.93 -23.73 -7.23
C PRO A 135 -1.39 -22.26 -7.23
N LEU A 136 -2.41 -21.97 -8.03
CA LEU A 136 -2.84 -20.60 -8.28
C LEU A 136 -3.39 -19.91 -7.01
N TRP A 137 -4.04 -20.65 -6.12
CA TRP A 137 -4.54 -20.11 -4.85
C TRP A 137 -3.42 -19.65 -3.90
N THR A 138 -2.29 -20.38 -3.82
CA THR A 138 -1.14 -19.95 -3.01
C THR A 138 -0.46 -18.75 -3.64
N ASN A 139 -0.37 -18.70 -4.97
CA ASN A 139 0.17 -17.54 -5.68
C ASN A 139 -0.67 -16.28 -5.44
N MET A 140 -2.00 -16.41 -5.45
CA MET A 140 -2.90 -15.30 -5.10
C MET A 140 -2.67 -14.82 -3.66
N LEU A 141 -2.65 -15.74 -2.70
CA LEU A 141 -2.48 -15.39 -1.29
C LEU A 141 -1.11 -14.77 -1.00
N THR A 142 -0.05 -15.34 -1.56
CA THR A 142 1.32 -14.81 -1.42
C THR A 142 1.44 -13.43 -2.06
N THR A 143 0.87 -13.21 -3.24
CA THR A 143 0.84 -11.87 -3.88
C THR A 143 0.09 -10.87 -3.00
N ALA A 144 -1.05 -11.25 -2.42
CA ALA A 144 -1.79 -10.40 -1.49
C ALA A 144 -0.98 -10.06 -0.24
N VAL A 145 -0.27 -11.03 0.35
CA VAL A 145 0.59 -10.80 1.53
C VAL A 145 1.75 -9.87 1.19
N VAL A 146 2.44 -10.10 0.07
CA VAL A 146 3.51 -9.22 -0.41
C VAL A 146 2.96 -7.81 -0.63
N ASN A 147 1.77 -7.68 -1.20
CA ASN A 147 1.17 -6.37 -1.42
C ASN A 147 0.73 -5.66 -0.14
N VAL A 148 0.27 -6.39 0.89
CA VAL A 148 0.00 -5.82 2.21
C VAL A 148 1.28 -5.18 2.77
N LEU A 149 2.44 -5.82 2.60
CA LEU A 149 3.72 -5.25 3.04
C LEU A 149 4.09 -3.98 2.26
N THR A 150 3.98 -4.01 0.93
CA THR A 150 4.24 -2.84 0.09
C THR A 150 3.29 -1.68 0.41
N THR A 151 2.02 -1.96 0.64
CA THR A 151 1.04 -0.93 1.02
C THR A 151 1.29 -0.38 2.43
N LEU A 152 1.72 -1.20 3.40
CA LEU A 152 2.13 -0.73 4.72
C LEU A 152 3.38 0.17 4.66
N PHE A 153 4.33 -0.14 3.79
CA PHE A 153 5.46 0.73 3.48
C PHE A 153 4.97 2.09 2.97
N ILE A 154 4.04 2.12 2.01
CA ILE A 154 3.45 3.38 1.51
C ILE A 154 2.69 4.14 2.60
N VAL A 155 1.91 3.46 3.44
CA VAL A 155 1.22 4.08 4.59
C VAL A 155 2.22 4.76 5.52
N SER A 156 3.33 4.09 5.85
CA SER A 156 4.35 4.66 6.73
C SER A 156 5.00 5.92 6.15
N LEU A 157 5.21 5.94 4.83
CA LEU A 157 5.73 7.10 4.11
C LEU A 157 4.70 8.24 4.10
N VAL A 158 3.42 7.96 3.83
CA VAL A 158 2.34 8.96 3.87
C VAL A 158 2.25 9.58 5.27
N PHE A 159 2.35 8.77 6.33
CA PHE A 159 2.35 9.25 7.71
C PHE A 159 3.56 10.15 8.00
N LEU A 160 4.75 9.77 7.54
CA LEU A 160 5.93 10.63 7.66
C LEU A 160 5.71 11.98 6.96
N LEU A 161 5.18 11.99 5.74
CA LEU A 161 4.91 13.21 4.99
C LEU A 161 3.85 14.09 5.66
N SER A 162 2.76 13.51 6.18
CA SER A 162 1.76 14.24 6.97
C SER A 162 2.34 14.86 8.25
N CYS A 163 3.33 14.20 8.87
CA CYS A 163 4.04 14.79 10.01
C CYS A 163 4.91 15.98 9.58
N LEU A 164 5.49 15.97 8.38
CA LEU A 164 6.34 17.04 7.85
C LEU A 164 5.56 18.22 7.27
N ILE A 165 4.41 17.96 6.66
CA ILE A 165 3.68 18.93 5.83
C ILE A 165 2.28 19.16 6.43
N ASN A 166 1.92 20.42 6.65
CA ASN A 166 0.63 20.79 7.26
C ASN A 166 -0.52 20.90 6.25
N SER A 167 -0.25 20.81 4.94
CA SER A 167 -1.25 20.89 3.88
C SER A 167 -1.65 19.51 3.39
N THR A 168 -2.94 19.17 3.49
CA THR A 168 -3.49 17.91 2.99
C THR A 168 -3.24 17.73 1.50
N ALA A 169 -3.51 18.77 0.70
CA ALA A 169 -3.36 18.76 -0.74
C ALA A 169 -1.91 18.49 -1.18
N VAL A 170 -0.94 19.05 -0.47
CA VAL A 170 0.48 18.82 -0.78
C VAL A 170 0.86 17.38 -0.43
N VAL A 171 0.44 16.86 0.73
CA VAL A 171 0.73 15.48 1.13
C VAL A 171 0.13 14.47 0.15
N THR A 172 -1.14 14.66 -0.25
CA THR A 172 -1.81 13.78 -1.22
C THR A 172 -1.08 13.79 -2.56
N SER A 173 -0.77 14.97 -3.10
CA SER A 173 -0.16 15.12 -4.42
C SER A 173 1.26 14.56 -4.45
N VAL A 174 2.08 14.86 -3.43
CA VAL A 174 3.43 14.34 -3.32
C VAL A 174 3.42 12.82 -3.16
N SER A 175 2.53 12.27 -2.33
CA SER A 175 2.44 10.81 -2.13
C SER A 175 2.01 10.09 -3.41
N LEU A 176 1.04 10.62 -4.15
CA LEU A 176 0.66 10.09 -5.46
C LEU A 176 1.82 10.15 -6.46
N LEU A 177 2.51 11.29 -6.53
CA LEU A 177 3.67 11.46 -7.40
C LEU A 177 4.76 10.43 -7.06
N MET A 178 5.05 10.20 -5.77
CA MET A 178 6.03 9.18 -5.36
C MET A 178 5.63 7.77 -5.78
N VAL A 179 4.35 7.42 -5.68
CA VAL A 179 3.86 6.10 -6.09
C VAL A 179 3.98 5.89 -7.61
N PHE A 180 3.57 6.86 -8.41
CA PHE A 180 3.63 6.74 -9.88
C PHE A 180 5.04 6.92 -10.45
N MET A 181 5.80 7.88 -9.93
CA MET A 181 7.12 8.25 -10.45
C MET A 181 8.26 7.49 -9.78
N GLY A 182 8.03 6.84 -8.63
CA GLY A 182 9.06 6.19 -7.84
C GLY A 182 9.85 5.15 -8.63
N GLN A 183 9.18 4.31 -9.40
CA GLN A 183 9.85 3.31 -10.25
C GLN A 183 10.80 3.97 -11.26
N PHE A 184 10.37 5.05 -11.92
CA PHE A 184 11.19 5.77 -12.88
C PHE A 184 12.41 6.40 -12.21
N ILE A 185 12.21 7.08 -11.07
CA ILE A 185 13.28 7.68 -10.28
C ILE A 185 14.31 6.62 -9.87
N SER A 186 13.85 5.46 -9.39
CA SER A 186 14.72 4.35 -9.02
C SER A 186 15.53 3.86 -10.22
N SER A 187 14.87 3.61 -11.36
CA SER A 187 15.56 3.15 -12.58
C SER A 187 16.61 4.15 -13.08
N SER A 188 16.32 5.46 -13.00
CA SER A 188 17.27 6.51 -13.36
C SER A 188 18.49 6.53 -12.45
N PHE A 189 18.33 6.31 -11.15
CA PHE A 189 19.46 6.20 -10.22
C PHE A 189 20.31 4.95 -10.49
N LEU A 190 19.68 3.84 -10.88
CA LEU A 190 20.37 2.58 -11.11
C LEU A 190 21.17 2.56 -12.41
N ASN A 191 20.75 3.34 -13.41
CA ASN A 191 21.51 3.56 -14.64
C ASN A 191 22.83 4.33 -14.40
N VAL A 192 23.03 4.94 -13.23
CA VAL A 192 24.30 5.60 -12.87
C VAL A 192 25.29 4.56 -12.34
N ASN A 193 26.07 3.99 -13.27
CA ASN A 193 26.90 2.78 -13.08
C ASN A 193 27.87 2.81 -11.87
N ARG A 194 28.33 3.99 -11.42
CA ARG A 194 29.35 4.05 -10.35
C ARG A 194 28.81 3.71 -8.95
N TRP A 195 27.52 3.94 -8.68
CA TRP A 195 26.95 3.87 -7.31
C TRP A 195 25.77 2.87 -7.22
N SER A 196 25.58 2.05 -8.25
CA SER A 196 24.46 1.10 -8.39
C SER A 196 24.33 0.12 -7.21
N SER A 197 25.45 -0.31 -6.61
CA SER A 197 25.47 -1.23 -5.47
C SER A 197 24.85 -0.67 -4.19
N VAL A 198 24.87 0.65 -4.00
CA VAL A 198 24.26 1.35 -2.87
C VAL A 198 22.90 1.93 -3.27
N LEU A 199 22.80 2.53 -4.46
CA LEU A 199 21.58 3.14 -4.98
C LEU A 199 20.43 2.15 -5.18
N ARG A 200 20.72 0.85 -5.35
CA ARG A 200 19.70 -0.20 -5.43
C ARG A 200 18.83 -0.29 -4.17
N TRP A 201 19.36 0.11 -3.01
CA TRP A 201 18.62 0.11 -1.76
C TRP A 201 17.72 1.33 -1.58
N ASN A 202 17.53 2.18 -2.59
CA ASN A 202 16.68 3.35 -2.45
C ASN A 202 15.21 2.98 -2.12
N PRO A 203 14.47 3.82 -1.37
CA PRO A 203 13.10 3.51 -0.95
C PRO A 203 12.11 3.42 -2.12
N PHE A 204 12.39 4.09 -3.25
CA PHE A 204 11.52 4.01 -4.43
C PHE A 204 11.62 2.64 -5.13
N ASN A 205 12.76 1.95 -5.02
CA ASN A 205 12.93 0.60 -5.55
C ASN A 205 12.05 -0.41 -4.81
N MET A 206 11.81 -0.16 -3.51
CA MET A 206 11.00 -1.04 -2.65
C MET A 206 9.52 -1.07 -3.06
N ILE A 207 9.04 -0.05 -3.78
CA ILE A 207 7.68 0.00 -4.36
C ILE A 207 7.49 -1.13 -5.37
N ASN A 208 8.56 -1.56 -6.05
CA ASN A 208 8.50 -2.59 -7.09
C ASN A 208 8.33 -4.01 -6.54
N LEU A 209 8.38 -4.22 -5.21
CA LEU A 209 8.34 -5.56 -4.60
C LEU A 209 7.16 -6.41 -5.09
N THR A 210 5.93 -5.86 -5.09
CA THR A 210 4.75 -6.61 -5.55
C THR A 210 4.87 -6.94 -7.04
N ARG A 211 5.31 -5.98 -7.86
CA ARG A 211 5.44 -6.14 -9.33
C ARG A 211 6.50 -7.16 -9.70
N GLN A 212 7.61 -7.15 -9.00
CA GLN A 212 8.69 -8.11 -9.20
C GLN A 212 8.31 -9.52 -8.75
N TYR A 213 7.46 -9.64 -7.72
CA TYR A 213 7.02 -10.95 -7.26
C TYR A 213 6.27 -11.73 -8.36
N TYR A 214 5.29 -11.10 -9.02
CA TYR A 214 4.52 -11.76 -10.08
C TYR A 214 5.14 -11.66 -11.49
N ASN A 215 6.08 -10.73 -11.70
CA ASN A 215 6.83 -10.59 -12.95
C ASN A 215 8.34 -10.44 -12.71
N TYR A 216 8.98 -11.54 -12.29
CA TYR A 216 10.40 -11.55 -11.94
C TYR A 216 11.31 -11.19 -13.11
N ALA A 217 11.07 -11.77 -14.30
CA ALA A 217 11.96 -11.64 -15.45
C ALA A 217 12.11 -10.19 -15.93
N THR A 218 11.05 -9.38 -15.88
CA THR A 218 11.10 -7.98 -16.33
C THR A 218 11.62 -7.04 -15.24
N TYR A 219 11.24 -7.27 -13.98
CA TYR A 219 11.52 -6.31 -12.91
C TYR A 219 12.85 -6.54 -12.20
N PHE A 220 13.42 -7.75 -12.25
CA PHE A 220 14.73 -8.03 -11.69
C PHE A 220 15.83 -7.16 -12.33
N ASP A 221 15.78 -6.98 -13.66
CA ASP A 221 16.74 -6.16 -14.39
C ASP A 221 16.63 -4.67 -14.03
N THR A 222 15.45 -4.23 -13.56
CA THR A 222 15.23 -2.83 -13.17
C THR A 222 15.55 -2.56 -11.70
N SER A 223 15.41 -3.54 -10.82
CA SER A 223 15.63 -3.35 -9.38
C SER A 223 17.04 -3.73 -8.94
N HIS A 224 17.72 -4.61 -9.69
CA HIS A 224 19.01 -5.22 -9.33
C HIS A 224 19.06 -5.85 -7.92
N LEU A 225 17.89 -6.19 -7.37
CA LEU A 225 17.72 -6.79 -6.06
C LEU A 225 16.88 -8.06 -6.18
N GLU A 226 17.26 -9.09 -5.44
CA GLU A 226 16.45 -10.30 -5.32
C GLU A 226 15.17 -10.02 -4.54
N ASN A 227 14.12 -10.83 -4.76
CA ASN A 227 12.84 -10.68 -4.07
C ASN A 227 12.99 -10.66 -2.54
N PHE A 228 13.90 -11.46 -2.00
CA PHE A 228 14.17 -11.51 -0.57
C PHE A 228 14.86 -10.24 -0.05
N GLN A 229 15.78 -9.67 -0.84
CA GLN A 229 16.45 -8.42 -0.51
C GLN A 229 15.48 -7.23 -0.52
N LEU A 230 14.60 -7.16 -1.53
CA LEU A 230 13.51 -6.18 -1.57
C LEU A 230 12.56 -6.34 -0.39
N LEU A 231 12.20 -7.57 -0.02
CA LEU A 231 11.33 -7.82 1.13
C LEU A 231 11.95 -7.28 2.42
N ILE A 232 13.22 -7.59 2.69
CA ILE A 232 13.95 -7.06 3.86
C ILE A 232 14.03 -5.53 3.80
N GLY A 233 14.33 -4.97 2.62
CA GLY A 233 14.38 -3.52 2.40
C GLY A 233 13.05 -2.85 2.74
N THR A 234 11.94 -3.35 2.19
CA THR A 234 10.59 -2.84 2.45
C THR A 234 10.24 -2.87 3.94
N PHE A 235 10.54 -3.97 4.64
CA PHE A 235 10.33 -4.06 6.09
C PHE A 235 11.18 -3.04 6.86
N SER A 236 12.46 -2.94 6.51
CA SER A 236 13.41 -2.03 7.17
C SER A 236 13.00 -0.57 6.99
N TYR A 237 12.61 -0.17 5.78
CA TYR A 237 12.13 1.18 5.53
C TYR A 237 10.78 1.47 6.16
N THR A 238 9.87 0.50 6.22
CA THR A 238 8.60 0.67 6.94
C THR A 238 8.86 1.00 8.41
N TRP A 239 9.73 0.25 9.07
CA TRP A 239 10.12 0.50 10.45
C TRP A 239 10.77 1.88 10.63
N LEU A 240 11.66 2.25 9.72
CA LEU A 240 12.36 3.53 9.71
C LEU A 240 11.35 4.69 9.58
N PHE A 241 10.42 4.64 8.63
CA PHE A 241 9.45 5.71 8.39
C PHE A 241 8.45 5.85 9.53
N VAL A 242 7.98 4.73 10.12
CA VAL A 242 7.14 4.77 11.32
C VAL A 242 7.90 5.42 12.49
N SER A 243 9.17 5.04 12.69
CA SER A 243 10.00 5.57 13.78
C SER A 243 10.29 7.07 13.61
N LEU A 244 10.73 7.49 12.42
CA LEU A 244 10.97 8.90 12.11
C LEU A 244 9.67 9.72 12.19
N GLY A 245 8.57 9.19 11.65
CA GLY A 245 7.26 9.81 11.69
C GLY A 245 6.81 10.07 13.12
N TYR A 246 7.02 9.11 14.02
CA TYR A 246 6.76 9.27 15.45
C TYR A 246 7.69 10.31 16.12
N LEU A 247 8.98 10.29 15.83
CA LEU A 247 9.94 11.24 16.41
C LEU A 247 9.60 12.69 16.05
N ILE A 248 9.20 12.93 14.80
CA ILE A 248 8.73 14.23 14.33
C ILE A 248 7.40 14.57 15.01
N PHE A 249 6.45 13.63 15.03
CA PHE A 249 5.15 13.80 15.67
C PHE A 249 5.25 14.27 17.12
N ARG A 250 6.15 13.66 17.91
CA ARG A 250 6.38 14.01 19.32
C ARG A 250 6.97 15.40 19.51
N LYS A 251 7.87 15.83 18.60
CA LYS A 251 8.57 17.11 18.69
C LYS A 251 7.82 18.27 18.06
N LYS A 252 6.76 17.99 17.30
CA LYS A 252 5.98 19.00 16.58
C LYS A 252 5.24 19.89 17.57
N ARG A 253 5.78 21.09 17.79
CA ARG A 253 5.12 22.18 18.51
C ARG A 253 4.26 22.94 17.50
N PHE A 254 3.00 23.19 17.84
CA PHE A 254 2.11 24.07 17.09
C PHE A 254 2.02 25.42 17.78
#